data_AF-A0A976DGN8-F1
#
_entry.id   AF-A0A976DGN8-F1
#
_cell.length_a   1.000
_cell.length_b   1.000
_cell.length_c   1.000
_cell.angle_alpha   90.00
_cell.angle_beta   90.00
_cell.angle_gamma   90.00
#
_symmetry.space_group_name_H-M   'P 1'
#
loop_
_entity.id
_entity.type
_entity.pdbx_description
1 polymer ?
#
loop_
_entity_poly.entity_id
_entity_poly.type
_entity_poly.pdbx_seq_one_letter_code
_entity_poly.pdbx_strand_id
1 'polypeptide(L)'
;MPAIASQTPERFRNQSVGKGVPSLQNYEHNRHRKTMNVRSKGLLKFLGGSLIFAVVLANLPRDAGGIANVGPAKALLMAIPGVFALTGLVELVTASRLAELAKKWDSLKGWQRGILGTLVAMLALCLMFIGMLMSTPN
;
A
#
# COMPACT_ATOMS: atom_id res chain seq x y z
N MET A 1 62.75 41.41 1.89
CA MET A 1 62.13 41.04 3.20
C MET A 1 61.77 42.34 3.89
N PRO A 2 60.55 42.58 4.42
CA PRO A 2 59.68 41.71 5.26
C PRO A 2 58.26 41.59 4.65
N ALA A 3 57.18 41.10 5.26
CA ALA A 3 56.88 40.03 6.21
C ALA A 3 55.35 39.83 6.10
N ILE A 4 54.91 38.57 6.07
CA ILE A 4 53.51 38.16 5.98
C ILE A 4 52.81 38.51 7.31
N ALA A 5 51.72 39.26 7.25
CA ALA A 5 50.77 39.38 8.34
C ALA A 5 49.45 38.72 7.94
N SER A 6 49.25 37.53 8.51
CA SER A 6 48.10 36.65 8.41
C SER A 6 46.79 37.31 8.85
N GLN A 7 45.83 37.43 7.92
CA GLN A 7 44.43 37.69 8.29
C GLN A 7 43.84 36.42 8.92
N THR A 8 43.49 36.53 10.19
CA THR A 8 42.96 35.49 11.07
C THR A 8 41.52 35.13 10.70
N PRO A 9 41.18 33.84 10.47
CA PRO A 9 39.82 33.40 10.18
C PRO A 9 39.06 33.06 11.48
N GLU A 10 38.90 34.02 12.40
CA GLU A 10 38.14 33.80 13.66
C GLU A 10 36.62 33.97 13.49
N ARG A 11 36.13 34.44 12.33
CA ARG A 11 34.70 34.71 12.13
C ARG A 11 33.82 33.47 11.86
N PHE A 12 34.40 32.29 11.63
CA PHE A 12 33.63 31.08 11.29
C PHE A 12 33.46 30.10 12.45
N ARG A 13 34.07 30.35 13.62
CA ARG A 13 34.03 29.41 14.75
C ARG A 13 32.70 29.44 15.53
N ASN A 14 31.92 30.52 15.45
CA ASN A 14 30.75 30.73 16.31
C ASN A 14 29.38 30.60 15.60
N GLN A 15 29.29 29.91 14.46
CA GLN A 15 28.00 29.64 13.80
C GLN A 15 27.58 28.15 13.77
N SER A 16 28.37 27.23 14.32
CA SER A 16 28.00 25.80 14.33
C SER A 16 27.32 25.33 15.61
N VAL A 17 27.05 26.22 16.57
CA VAL A 17 26.41 25.86 17.84
C VAL A 17 24.92 26.18 17.77
N GLY A 18 24.09 25.15 17.64
CA GLY A 18 22.73 25.23 18.16
C GLY A 18 21.55 24.98 17.21
N LYS A 19 21.70 24.18 16.13
CA LYS A 19 20.52 23.63 15.45
C LYS A 19 20.66 22.14 15.13
N GLY A 20 20.33 21.33 16.14
CA GLY A 20 19.53 20.11 15.92
C GLY A 20 20.23 18.90 15.32
N VAL A 21 21.40 18.50 15.80
CA VAL A 21 21.87 17.12 15.56
C VAL A 21 21.08 16.21 16.51
N PRO A 22 20.20 15.32 16.00
CA PRO A 22 19.49 14.40 16.87
C PRO A 22 20.51 13.50 17.55
N SER A 23 20.49 13.44 18.89
CA SER A 23 21.40 12.58 19.64
C SER A 23 21.29 11.13 19.14
N LEU A 24 22.40 10.39 19.08
CA LEU A 24 22.39 8.96 18.69
C LEU A 24 21.42 8.13 19.55
N GLN A 25 21.17 8.58 20.77
CA GLN A 25 20.14 8.04 21.66
C GLN A 25 18.71 8.18 21.08
N ASN A 26 18.39 9.27 20.38
CA ASN A 26 17.13 9.43 19.63
C ASN A 26 17.07 8.53 18.38
N TYR A 27 18.21 8.21 17.77
CA TYR A 27 18.27 7.23 16.67
C TYR A 27 18.03 5.80 17.17
N GLU A 28 18.64 5.42 18.29
CA GLU A 28 18.43 4.11 18.92
C GLU A 28 17.02 3.96 19.49
N HIS A 29 16.48 5.00 20.14
CA HIS A 29 15.13 5.00 20.69
C HIS A 29 14.06 4.89 19.59
N ASN A 30 14.27 5.50 18.42
CA ASN A 30 13.36 5.37 17.28
C ASN A 30 13.52 4.07 16.48
N ARG A 31 14.67 3.37 16.55
CA ARG A 31 14.81 2.00 16.02
C ARG A 31 13.88 1.00 16.72
N HIS A 32 13.64 1.20 18.02
CA HIS A 32 12.75 0.36 18.82
C HIS A 32 11.25 0.65 18.60
N ARG A 33 10.88 1.71 17.86
CA ARG A 33 9.53 1.81 17.31
C ARG A 33 9.36 0.75 16.24
N LYS A 34 8.94 -0.44 16.68
CA LYS A 34 8.49 -1.59 15.90
C LYS A 34 8.50 -1.30 14.40
N THR A 35 9.59 -1.65 13.74
CA THR A 35 9.61 -1.87 12.30
C THR A 35 8.61 -3.00 12.03
N MET A 36 7.32 -2.66 11.95
CA MET A 36 6.28 -3.66 11.73
C MET A 36 6.64 -4.37 10.45
N ASN A 37 6.89 -5.68 10.57
CA ASN A 37 7.25 -6.55 9.48
C ASN A 37 6.22 -6.33 8.36
N VAL A 38 6.66 -6.34 7.10
CA VAL A 38 5.82 -5.95 5.96
C VAL A 38 4.50 -6.74 5.94
N ARG A 39 4.56 -8.00 6.40
CA ARG A 39 3.42 -8.90 6.64
C ARG A 39 2.39 -8.36 7.63
N SER A 40 2.81 -7.76 8.74
CA SER A 40 1.91 -7.19 9.76
C SER A 40 1.24 -5.91 9.29
N LYS A 41 1.92 -5.11 8.44
CA LYS A 41 1.32 -3.94 7.79
C LYS A 41 0.29 -4.35 6.74
N GLY A 42 0.58 -5.40 5.96
CA GLY A 42 -0.36 -6.00 5.02
C GLY A 42 -1.59 -6.57 5.72
N LEU A 43 -1.40 -7.31 6.82
CA LEU A 43 -2.50 -7.82 7.66
C LEU A 43 -3.40 -6.70 8.18
N LEU A 44 -2.81 -5.60 8.67
CA LEU A 44 -3.57 -4.46 9.18
C LEU A 44 -4.40 -3.79 8.08
N LYS A 45 -3.84 -3.64 6.87
CA LYS A 45 -4.57 -3.11 5.71
C LYS A 45 -5.67 -4.07 5.24
N PHE A 46 -5.41 -5.37 5.25
CA PHE A 46 -6.40 -6.39 4.91
C PHE A 46 -7.56 -6.36 5.90
N LEU A 47 -7.28 -6.44 7.21
CA LEU A 47 -8.30 -6.42 8.24
C LEU A 47 -9.08 -5.10 8.24
N GLY A 48 -8.39 -3.95 8.17
CA GLY A 48 -9.04 -2.64 8.12
C GLY A 48 -9.90 -2.45 6.87
N GLY A 49 -9.36 -2.79 5.69
CA GLY A 49 -10.09 -2.70 4.42
C GLY A 49 -11.26 -3.67 4.35
N SER A 50 -11.07 -4.91 4.78
CA SER A 50 -12.10 -5.95 4.80
C SER A 50 -13.23 -5.60 5.77
N LEU A 51 -12.91 -5.05 6.95
CA LEU A 51 -13.91 -4.61 7.92
C LEU A 51 -14.78 -3.48 7.35
N ILE A 52 -14.16 -2.46 6.75
CA ILE A 52 -14.90 -1.34 6.12
C ILE A 52 -15.75 -1.86 4.96
N PHE A 53 -15.20 -2.74 4.12
CA PHE A 53 -15.94 -3.33 3.00
C PHE A 53 -17.13 -4.19 3.47
N ALA A 54 -16.97 -4.97 4.53
CA ALA A 54 -18.05 -5.75 5.12
C ALA A 54 -19.16 -4.87 5.69
N VAL A 55 -18.82 -3.74 6.33
CA VAL A 55 -19.81 -2.75 6.80
C VAL A 55 -20.55 -2.13 5.61
N VAL A 56 -19.85 -1.78 4.53
CA VAL A 56 -20.46 -1.24 3.31
C VAL A 56 -21.43 -2.25 2.69
N LEU A 57 -21.02 -3.52 2.58
CA LEU A 57 -21.88 -4.60 2.08
C LEU A 57 -23.08 -4.90 2.99
N ALA A 58 -22.91 -4.80 4.31
CA ALA A 58 -24.00 -5.02 5.26
C ALA A 58 -25.07 -3.92 5.22
N ASN A 59 -24.69 -2.70 4.83
CA ASN A 59 -25.60 -1.56 4.66
C ASN A 59 -26.22 -1.48 3.26
N LEU A 60 -25.87 -2.38 2.33
CA LEU A 60 -26.52 -2.45 1.03
C LEU A 60 -27.94 -3.03 1.19
N PRO A 61 -28.97 -2.38 0.62
CA PRO A 61 -30.33 -2.92 0.61
C PRO A 61 -30.31 -4.31 -0.04
N ARG A 62 -30.80 -5.32 0.68
CA ARG A 62 -30.84 -6.73 0.23
C ARG A 62 -31.98 -7.02 -0.73
N ASP A 63 -32.84 -6.04 -0.96
CA ASP A 63 -33.90 -6.05 -1.95
C ASP A 63 -33.29 -6.26 -3.34
N ALA A 64 -34.08 -6.77 -4.29
CA ALA A 64 -33.65 -7.26 -5.61
C ALA A 64 -32.83 -6.28 -6.51
N GLY A 65 -32.55 -5.06 -6.03
CA GLY A 65 -31.72 -4.07 -6.68
C GLY A 65 -30.22 -4.11 -6.34
N GLY A 66 -29.81 -4.56 -5.15
CA GLY A 66 -28.39 -4.64 -4.73
C GLY A 66 -27.45 -3.54 -5.27
N ILE A 67 -26.26 -3.92 -5.74
CA ILE A 67 -25.31 -3.02 -6.42
C ILE A 67 -25.83 -2.58 -7.81
N ALA A 68 -26.83 -3.26 -8.37
CA ALA A 68 -27.39 -2.93 -9.68
C ALA A 68 -28.28 -1.66 -9.67
N ASN A 69 -28.85 -1.30 -8.52
CA ASN A 69 -29.66 -0.08 -8.35
C ASN A 69 -28.85 1.14 -7.88
N VAL A 70 -27.60 0.95 -7.44
CA VAL A 70 -26.70 2.08 -7.18
C VAL A 70 -26.05 2.48 -8.51
N GLY A 71 -26.27 3.73 -8.92
CA GLY A 71 -25.68 4.27 -10.15
C GLY A 71 -24.15 4.02 -10.22
N PRO A 72 -23.58 3.93 -11.43
CA PRO A 72 -22.23 3.42 -11.67
C PRO A 72 -21.15 4.14 -10.85
N ALA A 73 -21.31 5.43 -10.60
CA ALA A 73 -20.40 6.21 -9.77
C ALA A 73 -20.39 5.75 -8.29
N LYS A 74 -21.55 5.43 -7.70
CA LYS A 74 -21.64 4.91 -6.33
C LYS A 74 -21.10 3.49 -6.22
N ALA A 75 -21.34 2.66 -7.23
CA ALA A 75 -20.77 1.31 -7.29
C ALA A 75 -19.24 1.35 -7.31
N LEU A 76 -18.63 2.27 -8.07
CA LEU A 76 -17.19 2.50 -8.09
C LEU A 76 -16.65 2.93 -6.72
N LEU A 77 -17.32 3.85 -6.02
CA LEU A 77 -16.91 4.30 -4.69
C LEU A 77 -17.02 3.17 -3.64
N MET A 78 -18.05 2.33 -3.73
CA MET A 78 -18.20 1.15 -2.86
C MET A 78 -17.15 0.05 -3.14
N ALA A 79 -16.54 0.03 -4.33
CA ALA A 79 -15.47 -0.91 -4.65
C ALA A 79 -14.12 -0.53 -4.02
N ILE A 80 -13.90 0.75 -3.68
CA ILE A 80 -12.62 1.25 -3.15
C ILE A 80 -12.16 0.51 -1.88
N PRO A 81 -13.01 0.29 -0.85
CA PRO A 81 -12.62 -0.48 0.32
C PRO A 81 -12.25 -1.94 -0.02
N GLY A 82 -12.94 -2.53 -1.00
CA GLY A 82 -12.64 -3.88 -1.49
C GLY A 82 -11.27 -3.96 -2.15
N VAL A 83 -10.92 -2.98 -2.99
CA VAL A 83 -9.58 -2.88 -3.60
C VAL A 83 -8.49 -2.71 -2.52
N PHE A 84 -8.77 -1.94 -1.47
CA PHE A 84 -7.85 -1.77 -0.35
C PHE A 84 -7.65 -3.06 0.44
N ALA A 85 -8.72 -3.82 0.66
CA ALA A 85 -8.67 -5.15 1.27
C ALA A 85 -7.82 -6.10 0.42
N LEU A 86 -8.09 -6.20 -0.89
CA LEU A 86 -7.31 -7.04 -1.81
C LEU A 86 -5.83 -6.65 -1.85
N THR A 87 -5.53 -5.35 -1.82
CA THR A 87 -4.15 -4.84 -1.73
C THR A 87 -3.46 -5.33 -0.46
N GLY A 88 -4.15 -5.29 0.69
CA GLY A 88 -3.65 -5.85 1.94
C GLY A 88 -3.46 -7.37 1.89
N LEU A 89 -4.36 -8.10 1.22
CA LEU A 89 -4.26 -9.55 1.03
C LEU A 89 -3.03 -9.92 0.19
N VAL A 90 -2.77 -9.19 -0.89
CA VAL A 90 -1.57 -9.38 -1.71
C VAL A 90 -0.30 -9.11 -0.90
N GLU A 91 -0.25 -8.01 -0.13
CA GLU A 91 0.87 -7.74 0.77
C GLU A 91 1.06 -8.82 1.86
N LEU A 92 -0.03 -9.45 2.30
CA LEU A 92 -0.01 -10.55 3.26
C LEU A 92 0.57 -11.83 2.65
N VAL A 93 0.08 -12.24 1.48
CA VAL A 93 0.49 -13.49 0.81
C VAL A 93 1.91 -13.38 0.26
N THR A 94 2.25 -12.26 -0.38
CA THR A 94 3.55 -12.11 -1.05
C THR A 94 4.63 -11.55 -0.10
N ALA A 95 4.27 -11.11 1.10
CA ALA A 95 5.18 -10.47 2.07
C ALA A 95 5.99 -9.28 1.50
N SER A 96 5.58 -8.74 0.36
CA SER A 96 6.23 -7.66 -0.38
C SER A 96 5.18 -6.61 -0.73
N ARG A 97 5.60 -5.35 -0.89
CA ARG A 97 4.67 -4.27 -1.23
C ARG A 97 4.17 -4.44 -2.66
N LEU A 98 2.91 -4.11 -2.90
CA LEU A 98 2.30 -4.16 -4.22
C LEU A 98 3.08 -3.32 -5.26
N ALA A 99 3.73 -2.23 -4.82
CA ALA A 99 4.63 -1.44 -5.65
C ALA A 99 5.88 -2.20 -6.13
N GLU A 100 6.42 -3.12 -5.34
CA GLU A 100 7.54 -3.97 -5.76
C GLU A 100 7.08 -5.05 -6.74
N LEU A 101 5.90 -5.62 -6.52
CA LEU A 101 5.24 -6.52 -7.46
C LEU A 101 4.98 -5.83 -8.80
N ALA A 102 4.50 -4.58 -8.79
CA ALA A 102 4.29 -3.78 -9.99
C ALA A 102 5.61 -3.53 -10.74
N LYS A 103 6.70 -3.20 -10.03
CA LYS A 103 8.03 -3.07 -10.64
C LYS A 103 8.51 -4.38 -11.25
N LYS A 104 8.31 -5.51 -10.57
CA LYS A 104 8.65 -6.83 -11.10
C LYS A 104 7.83 -7.13 -12.34
N TRP A 105 6.52 -6.90 -12.31
CA TRP A 105 5.62 -7.07 -13.45
C TRP A 105 6.04 -6.23 -14.66
N ASP A 106 6.43 -4.98 -14.44
CA ASP A 106 6.88 -4.08 -15.50
C ASP A 106 8.26 -4.46 -16.05
N SER A 107 9.11 -5.09 -15.23
CA SER A 107 10.41 -5.62 -15.66
C SER A 107 10.33 -6.90 -16.51
N LEU A 108 9.16 -7.54 -16.63
CA LEU A 108 8.99 -8.72 -17.46
C LEU A 108 9.00 -8.36 -18.96
N LYS A 109 9.53 -9.27 -19.78
CA LYS A 109 9.42 -9.17 -21.25
C LYS A 109 7.96 -9.16 -21.68
N GLY A 110 7.61 -8.36 -22.68
CA GLY A 110 6.22 -8.12 -23.11
C GLY A 110 5.39 -9.39 -23.36
N TRP A 111 6.01 -10.47 -23.84
CA TRP A 111 5.38 -11.77 -24.03
C TRP A 111 4.96 -12.46 -22.71
N GLN A 112 5.83 -12.42 -21.70
CA GLN A 112 5.52 -12.99 -20.37
C GLN A 112 4.44 -12.16 -19.67
N ARG A 113 4.42 -10.84 -19.90
CA ARG A 113 3.37 -9.94 -19.39
C ARG A 113 2.00 -10.32 -19.96
N GLY A 114 1.95 -10.72 -21.24
CA GLY A 114 0.74 -11.23 -21.87
C GLY A 114 0.22 -12.49 -21.20
N ILE A 115 1.07 -13.51 -21.02
CA ILE A 115 0.67 -14.78 -20.41
C ILE A 115 0.21 -14.60 -18.97
N LEU A 116 0.97 -13.86 -18.14
CA LEU A 116 0.58 -13.60 -16.76
C LEU A 116 -0.70 -12.77 -16.68
N GLY A 117 -0.89 -11.80 -17.58
CA GLY A 117 -2.12 -11.02 -17.68
C GLY A 117 -3.34 -11.90 -18.01
N THR A 118 -3.21 -12.80 -18.99
CA THR A 118 -4.27 -13.74 -19.35
C THR A 118 -4.61 -14.67 -18.19
N LEU A 119 -3.61 -15.15 -17.44
CA LEU A 119 -3.82 -16.03 -16.29
C LEU A 119 -4.57 -15.29 -15.16
N VAL A 120 -4.21 -14.04 -14.88
CA VAL A 120 -4.93 -13.19 -13.91
C VAL A 120 -6.36 -12.91 -14.37
N ALA A 121 -6.56 -12.60 -15.66
CA ALA A 121 -7.89 -12.38 -16.22
C ALA A 121 -8.77 -13.64 -16.12
N MET A 122 -8.22 -14.80 -16.44
CA MET A 122 -8.90 -16.09 -16.35
C MET A 122 -9.27 -16.43 -14.90
N LEU A 123 -8.36 -16.17 -13.95
CA LEU A 123 -8.64 -16.35 -12.53
C LEU A 123 -9.78 -15.42 -12.06
N ALA A 124 -9.76 -14.14 -12.45
CA ALA A 124 -10.82 -13.19 -12.12
C ALA A 124 -12.17 -13.64 -12.69
N LEU A 125 -12.18 -14.16 -13.91
CA LEU A 125 -13.36 -14.67 -14.60
C LEU A 125 -13.93 -15.90 -13.89
N CYS A 126 -13.07 -16.86 -13.48
CA CYS A 126 -13.47 -17.99 -12.65
C CYS A 126 -14.08 -17.57 -11.32
N LEU A 127 -13.46 -16.62 -10.60
CA LEU A 127 -13.98 -16.11 -9.34
C LEU A 127 -15.36 -15.46 -9.51
N MET A 128 -15.56 -14.75 -10.62
CA MET A 128 -16.84 -14.14 -10.94
C MET A 128 -17.94 -15.18 -11.19
N PHE A 129 -17.64 -16.25 -11.93
CA PHE A 129 -18.58 -17.36 -12.12
C PHE A 129 -18.87 -18.12 -10.83
N ILE A 130 -17.87 -18.36 -9.97
CA ILE A 130 -18.08 -19.00 -8.66
C ILE A 130 -19.00 -18.14 -7.79
N GLY A 131 -18.76 -16.84 -7.75
CA GLY A 131 -19.62 -15.90 -7.01
C GLY A 131 -21.05 -15.89 -7.53
N MET A 132 -21.23 -15.92 -8.86
CA MET A 132 -22.54 -16.00 -9.49
C MET A 132 -23.27 -17.30 -9.13
N LEU A 133 -22.59 -18.45 -9.27
CA LEU A 133 -23.13 -19.78 -8.95
C LEU A 133 -23.52 -19.91 -7.46
N MET A 134 -22.71 -19.36 -6.56
CA MET A 134 -23.06 -19.32 -5.13
C MET A 134 -24.23 -18.38 -4.81
N SER A 135 -24.46 -17.34 -5.63
CA SER A 135 -25.54 -16.38 -5.40
C SER A 135 -26.90 -16.84 -5.91
N THR A 136 -26.93 -17.79 -6.84
CA THR A 136 -28.18 -18.40 -7.34
C THR A 136 -28.71 -19.41 -6.31
N PRO A 137 -29.85 -19.16 -5.65
CA PRO A 137 -30.49 -20.19 -4.84
C PRO A 137 -31.03 -21.30 -5.75
N ASN A 138 -30.78 -22.56 -5.37
CA ASN A 138 -31.37 -23.75 -6.00
C ASN A 138 -32.89 -23.79 -5.82
#